data_AF-A0A660M4Q4-F1
#
_entry.id   AF-A0A660M4Q4-F1
#
_cell.length_a   1.000
_cell.length_b   1.000
_cell.length_c   1.000
_cell.angle_alpha   90.00
_cell.angle_beta   90.00
_cell.angle_gamma   90.00
#
_symmetry.space_group_name_H-M   'P 1'
#
loop_
_entity.id
_entity.type
_entity.pdbx_description
1 polymer ?
#
loop_
_entity_poly.entity_id
_entity_poly.type
_entity_poly.pdbx_seq_one_letter_code
_entity_poly.pdbx_strand_id
1 'polypeptide(L)'
;MLFFVRGVGIIDPDFGWHLAAGQYYWAHGIPTHDIFTFSAQHFPWINHEWLSDMVLAATHHLGGYTLVALLYAAVWTIALWLVARRCRLSAIVLVGAITCLPFAGVRAIAWTVLCTAILYELFRASRRTHWLIPFLMLAWANLHGGFIVGLAYIAYRLVARPSWRLAVIMAVSVLATAVTPYGAAIYVEIIRTLGDSSLHGRISEWQSLAFSIEVALLAAVWATCRYCYTRSVWRTVLAFPMFLIIGTVMSVRNVPILVVFTVADVVHMMAVVPLPWAHIRERLQAIRPLMIALALIIVSFGGYLMWRDLMDVRVVAESRYPREIAQSLQAGVCSHGNLYNDYNIGGYLIWRAPRQKVYIDGRMPSWRYGGAKLMDNYYRVVRDASFRQREFARFHIVCTAVLTDTAFAKELRRNGWKPVVADSAGFTLLKTSE
;
A
#
# COMPACT_ATOMS: atom_id res chain seq x y z
N MET A 1 -7.26 3.18 -17.50
CA MET A 1 -8.11 4.34 -17.17
C MET A 1 -8.53 4.34 -15.69
N LEU A 2 -9.23 3.32 -15.18
CA LEU A 2 -9.69 3.28 -13.77
C LEU A 2 -8.57 3.53 -12.75
N PHE A 3 -7.43 2.82 -12.85
CA PHE A 3 -6.28 3.02 -11.96
C PHE A 3 -5.65 4.42 -12.08
N PHE A 4 -5.72 5.03 -13.26
CA PHE A 4 -5.19 6.38 -13.47
C PHE A 4 -6.08 7.44 -12.82
N VAL A 5 -7.40 7.34 -13.01
CA VAL A 5 -8.36 8.22 -12.32
C VAL A 5 -8.20 8.11 -10.81
N ARG A 6 -8.08 6.88 -10.29
CA ARG A 6 -7.82 6.63 -8.87
C ARG A 6 -6.51 7.26 -8.40
N GLY A 7 -5.44 7.11 -9.18
CA GLY A 7 -4.11 7.65 -8.84
C GLY A 7 -4.06 9.18 -8.85
N VAL A 8 -4.70 9.84 -9.81
CA VAL A 8 -4.70 11.31 -9.90
C VAL A 8 -5.63 11.94 -8.85
N GLY A 9 -6.75 11.30 -8.54
CA GLY A 9 -7.77 11.88 -7.65
C GLY A 9 -7.44 11.85 -6.16
N ILE A 10 -6.46 11.07 -5.71
CA ILE A 10 -6.11 10.93 -4.29
C ILE A 10 -4.60 10.85 -4.13
N ILE A 11 -4.04 11.69 -3.27
CA ILE A 11 -2.66 11.58 -2.77
C ILE A 11 -2.67 10.76 -1.49
N ASP A 12 -1.88 9.69 -1.48
CA ASP A 12 -1.70 8.83 -0.31
C ASP A 12 -1.00 9.60 0.84
N PRO A 13 -1.37 9.39 2.12
CA PRO A 13 -0.74 10.06 3.26
C PRO A 13 0.78 9.91 3.31
N ASP A 14 1.29 8.80 2.78
CA ASP A 14 2.71 8.48 2.78
C ASP A 14 3.46 9.05 1.58
N PHE A 15 2.75 9.52 0.54
CA PHE A 15 3.37 10.04 -0.70
C PHE A 15 4.46 11.08 -0.43
N GLY A 16 4.20 12.01 0.50
CA GLY A 16 5.11 13.12 0.77
C GLY A 16 6.45 12.68 1.34
N TRP A 17 6.48 11.70 2.25
CA TRP A 17 7.76 11.21 2.77
C TRP A 17 8.47 10.32 1.76
N HIS A 18 7.76 9.53 0.95
CA HIS A 18 8.36 8.76 -0.15
C HIS A 18 9.08 9.67 -1.14
N LEU A 19 8.42 10.76 -1.55
CA LEU A 19 8.99 11.75 -2.45
C LEU A 19 10.23 12.42 -1.85
N ALA A 20 10.14 12.87 -0.59
CA ALA A 20 11.25 13.50 0.11
C ALA A 20 12.44 12.54 0.30
N ALA A 21 12.16 11.27 0.64
CA ALA A 21 13.16 10.23 0.79
C ALA A 21 13.90 9.96 -0.52
N GLY A 22 13.17 9.79 -1.62
CA GLY A 22 13.77 9.58 -2.95
C GLY A 22 14.63 10.76 -3.39
N GLN A 23 14.16 11.99 -3.17
CA GLN A 23 14.94 13.21 -3.43
C GLN A 23 16.22 13.26 -2.58
N TYR A 24 16.11 12.88 -1.30
CA TYR A 24 17.26 12.82 -0.41
C TYR A 24 18.27 11.77 -0.88
N TYR A 25 17.84 10.57 -1.29
CA TYR A 25 18.73 9.50 -1.75
C TYR A 25 19.52 9.88 -2.99
N TRP A 26 18.89 10.56 -3.95
CA TRP A 26 19.57 11.07 -5.13
C TRP A 26 20.67 12.10 -4.79
N ALA A 27 20.46 12.92 -3.75
CA ALA A 27 21.37 13.99 -3.39
C ALA A 27 22.46 13.61 -2.37
N HIS A 28 22.15 12.70 -1.44
CA HIS A 28 23.01 12.42 -0.26
C HIS A 28 23.30 10.93 -0.06
N GLY A 29 22.67 10.04 -0.84
CA GLY A 29 22.68 8.60 -0.60
C GLY A 29 21.68 8.17 0.47
N ILE A 30 21.69 6.88 0.78
CA ILE A 30 20.69 6.25 1.66
C ILE A 30 21.13 6.41 3.13
N PRO A 31 20.34 7.08 3.98
CA PRO A 31 20.69 7.30 5.38
C PRO A 31 20.55 6.00 6.18
N THR A 32 21.34 5.90 7.25
CA THR A 32 21.32 4.76 8.18
C THR A 32 20.31 4.93 9.32
N HIS A 33 19.78 6.14 9.50
CA HIS A 33 18.87 6.52 10.57
C HIS A 33 17.79 7.47 10.07
N ASP A 34 16.76 7.69 10.89
CA ASP A 34 15.69 8.62 10.58
C ASP A 34 16.18 10.08 10.52
N ILE A 35 15.85 10.76 9.43
CA ILE A 35 16.24 12.15 9.17
C ILE A 35 15.06 13.13 9.28
N PHE A 36 13.82 12.65 9.25
CA PHE A 36 12.63 13.50 9.12
C PHE A 36 11.96 13.82 10.45
N THR A 37 12.08 12.96 11.47
CA THR A 37 11.42 13.18 12.75
C THR A 37 12.40 13.65 13.82
N PHE A 38 11.91 14.46 14.75
CA PHE A 38 12.68 14.83 15.94
C PHE A 38 12.43 13.88 17.12
N SER A 39 11.31 13.16 17.13
CA SER A 39 10.95 12.24 18.20
C SER A 39 11.76 10.93 18.17
N ALA A 40 12.38 10.62 17.02
CA ALA A 40 13.13 9.38 16.79
C ALA A 40 14.41 9.58 15.95
N GLN A 41 15.12 10.69 16.13
CA GLN A 41 16.29 11.11 15.31
C GLN A 41 17.41 10.07 15.13
N HIS A 42 17.52 9.08 16.03
CA HIS A 42 18.55 8.04 15.93
C HIS A 42 17.97 6.65 15.66
N PHE A 43 16.70 6.57 15.28
CA PHE A 43 16.09 5.30 14.95
C PHE A 43 16.71 4.72 13.67
N PRO A 44 17.24 3.48 13.69
CA PRO A 44 17.78 2.83 12.50
C PRO A 44 16.66 2.57 11.49
N TRP A 45 16.58 3.42 10.47
CA TRP A 45 15.52 3.37 9.48
C TRP A 45 15.92 2.47 8.32
N ILE A 46 15.27 1.31 8.25
CA ILE A 46 15.43 0.35 7.16
C ILE A 46 14.28 0.56 6.18
N ASN A 47 14.55 1.28 5.09
CA ASN A 47 13.55 1.53 4.09
C ASN A 47 13.45 0.37 3.08
N HIS A 48 12.44 -0.49 3.27
CA HIS A 48 12.18 -1.60 2.37
C HIS A 48 11.59 -1.18 1.00
N GLU A 49 11.49 0.12 0.73
CA GLU A 49 10.94 0.70 -0.49
C GLU A 49 11.90 1.72 -1.15
N TRP A 50 13.18 1.70 -0.78
CA TRP A 50 14.16 2.72 -1.16
C TRP A 50 14.26 2.97 -2.68
N LEU A 51 14.28 1.90 -3.50
CA LEU A 51 14.38 2.07 -4.95
C LEU A 51 13.07 2.61 -5.54
N SER A 52 11.93 2.24 -4.96
CA SER A 52 10.63 2.79 -5.34
C SER A 52 10.58 4.29 -5.07
N ASP A 53 11.12 4.75 -3.95
CA ASP A 53 11.21 6.18 -3.62
C ASP A 53 12.06 6.93 -4.65
N MET A 54 13.21 6.37 -5.05
CA MET A 54 14.07 6.98 -6.07
C MET A 54 13.39 7.06 -7.44
N VAL A 55 12.67 6.00 -7.85
CA VAL A 55 11.90 5.97 -9.10
C VAL A 55 10.75 6.98 -9.03
N LEU A 56 10.04 7.05 -7.91
CA LEU A 56 8.96 8.00 -7.66
C LEU A 56 9.48 9.44 -7.74
N ALA A 57 10.59 9.76 -7.07
CA ALA A 57 11.19 11.08 -7.09
C ALA A 57 11.68 11.50 -8.49
N ALA A 58 12.32 10.60 -9.24
CA ALA A 58 12.76 10.86 -10.61
C ALA A 58 11.55 11.11 -11.54
N THR A 59 10.51 10.29 -11.42
CA THR A 59 9.28 10.44 -12.22
C THR A 59 8.54 11.73 -11.87
N HIS A 60 8.47 12.07 -10.58
CA HIS A 60 7.89 13.33 -10.12
C HIS A 60 8.67 14.55 -10.63
N HIS A 61 10.00 14.47 -10.69
CA HIS A 61 10.82 15.55 -11.24
C HIS A 61 10.55 15.79 -12.73
N LEU A 62 10.31 14.74 -13.51
CA LEU A 62 10.08 14.83 -14.96
C LEU A 62 8.68 15.34 -15.34
N GLY A 63 7.64 15.02 -14.55
CA GLY A 63 6.26 15.33 -14.95
C GLY A 63 5.27 15.51 -13.81
N GLY A 64 5.77 15.76 -12.60
CA GLY A 64 4.97 15.96 -11.40
C GLY A 64 4.15 14.73 -10.99
N TYR A 65 3.18 14.95 -10.10
CA TYR A 65 2.33 13.89 -9.57
C TYR A 65 1.55 13.14 -10.65
N THR A 66 1.07 13.81 -11.69
CA THR A 66 0.31 13.19 -12.78
C THR A 66 1.10 12.11 -13.50
N LEU A 67 2.40 12.34 -13.76
CA LEU A 67 3.25 11.33 -14.39
C LEU A 67 3.51 10.14 -13.45
N VAL A 68 3.66 10.40 -12.14
CA VAL A 68 3.76 9.34 -11.14
C VAL A 68 2.48 8.50 -11.09
N ALA A 69 1.31 9.14 -11.07
CA ALA A 69 0.02 8.44 -11.12
C ALA A 69 -0.12 7.61 -12.39
N LEU A 70 0.37 8.09 -13.54
CA LEU A 70 0.41 7.34 -14.79
C LEU A 70 1.32 6.10 -14.70
N LEU A 71 2.52 6.25 -14.13
CA LEU A 71 3.44 5.13 -13.90
C LEU A 71 2.79 4.03 -13.06
N TYR A 72 2.23 4.38 -11.89
CA TYR A 72 1.61 3.39 -11.00
C TYR A 72 0.35 2.78 -11.63
N ALA A 73 -0.44 3.56 -12.37
CA ALA A 73 -1.57 3.03 -13.14
C ALA A 73 -1.11 2.03 -14.23
N ALA A 74 0.03 2.28 -14.87
CA ALA A 74 0.62 1.35 -15.83
C ALA A 74 1.10 0.06 -15.13
N VAL A 75 1.77 0.17 -13.97
CA VAL A 75 2.20 -0.99 -13.16
C VAL A 75 1.01 -1.89 -12.82
N TRP A 76 -0.08 -1.33 -12.29
CA TRP A 76 -1.31 -2.07 -12.01
C TRP A 76 -1.92 -2.71 -13.26
N THR A 77 -2.00 -1.95 -14.36
CA THR A 77 -2.59 -2.42 -15.61
C THR A 77 -1.78 -3.57 -16.21
N ILE A 78 -0.44 -3.46 -16.23
CA ILE A 78 0.46 -4.51 -16.73
C ILE A 78 0.34 -5.76 -15.86
N ALA A 79 0.32 -5.62 -14.53
CA ALA A 79 0.20 -6.75 -13.62
C ALA A 79 -1.07 -7.56 -13.87
N LEU A 80 -2.23 -6.89 -13.95
CA LEU A 80 -3.50 -7.56 -14.25
C LEU A 80 -3.54 -8.08 -15.68
N TRP A 81 -3.02 -7.34 -16.67
CA TRP A 81 -2.95 -7.81 -18.04
C TRP A 81 -2.13 -9.10 -18.17
N LEU A 82 -0.99 -9.22 -17.48
CA LEU A 82 -0.14 -10.41 -17.54
C LEU A 82 -0.89 -11.70 -17.17
N VAL A 83 -1.71 -11.64 -16.12
CA VAL A 83 -2.50 -12.80 -15.64
C VAL A 83 -3.84 -12.97 -16.37
N ALA A 84 -4.40 -11.89 -16.90
CA ALA A 84 -5.72 -11.88 -17.53
C ALA A 84 -5.71 -11.97 -19.06
N ARG A 85 -4.58 -11.75 -19.75
CA ARG A 85 -4.49 -11.67 -21.22
C ARG A 85 -4.96 -12.91 -21.99
N ARG A 86 -5.15 -14.06 -21.32
CA ARG A 86 -5.69 -15.30 -21.91
C ARG A 86 -7.12 -15.57 -21.48
N CYS A 87 -7.72 -14.70 -20.67
CA CYS A 87 -9.06 -14.85 -20.15
C CYS A 87 -10.07 -14.60 -21.27
N ARG A 88 -11.02 -15.53 -21.44
CA ARG A 88 -12.15 -15.35 -22.36
C ARG A 88 -13.33 -14.62 -21.70
N LEU A 89 -13.31 -14.45 -20.38
CA LEU A 89 -14.37 -13.81 -19.61
C LEU A 89 -13.92 -12.43 -19.10
N SER A 90 -14.31 -11.38 -19.82
CA SER A 90 -14.03 -9.99 -19.44
C SER A 90 -14.54 -9.64 -18.03
N ALA A 91 -15.63 -10.28 -17.57
CA ALA A 91 -16.17 -10.11 -16.23
C ALA A 91 -15.18 -10.46 -15.11
N ILE A 92 -14.40 -11.54 -15.23
CA ILE A 92 -13.41 -11.92 -14.20
C ILE A 92 -12.31 -10.88 -14.10
N VAL A 93 -11.88 -10.35 -15.25
CA VAL A 93 -10.86 -9.30 -15.33
C VAL A 93 -11.38 -8.01 -14.71
N LEU A 94 -12.64 -7.65 -14.99
CA LEU A 94 -13.29 -6.48 -14.43
C LEU A 94 -13.46 -6.58 -12.90
N VAL A 95 -13.96 -7.71 -12.40
CA VAL A 95 -14.10 -7.96 -10.96
C VAL A 95 -12.74 -7.90 -10.26
N GLY A 96 -11.70 -8.52 -10.84
CA GLY A 96 -10.34 -8.43 -10.32
C GLY A 96 -9.81 -6.98 -10.27
N ALA A 97 -10.04 -6.20 -11.33
CA ALA A 97 -9.65 -4.79 -11.37
C ALA A 97 -10.38 -3.97 -10.30
N ILE A 98 -11.71 -4.11 -10.19
CA ILE A 98 -12.53 -3.41 -9.19
C ILE A 98 -12.07 -3.76 -7.77
N THR A 99 -11.80 -5.04 -7.50
CA THR A 99 -11.31 -5.53 -6.20
C THR A 99 -9.97 -4.89 -5.81
N CYS A 100 -9.13 -4.55 -6.80
CA CYS A 100 -7.84 -3.90 -6.56
C CYS A 100 -7.92 -2.38 -6.41
N LEU A 101 -9.00 -1.72 -6.88
CA LEU A 101 -9.10 -0.25 -6.90
C LEU A 101 -8.91 0.44 -5.54
N PRO A 102 -9.43 -0.09 -4.40
CA PRO A 102 -9.22 0.53 -3.10
C PRO A 102 -7.76 0.67 -2.71
N PHE A 103 -6.93 -0.29 -3.15
CA PHE A 103 -5.48 -0.38 -2.88
C PHE A 103 -4.63 0.31 -3.96
N ALA A 104 -5.26 0.69 -5.07
CA ALA A 104 -4.60 1.39 -6.15
C ALA A 104 -4.37 2.88 -5.80
N GLY A 105 -3.45 3.50 -6.51
CA GLY A 105 -2.92 4.82 -6.23
C GLY A 105 -1.41 4.84 -6.43
N VAL A 106 -0.77 5.95 -6.07
CA VAL A 106 0.69 6.04 -5.99
C VAL A 106 1.15 5.38 -4.69
N ARG A 107 1.23 4.04 -4.70
CA ARG A 107 1.49 3.21 -3.53
C ARG A 107 2.38 2.04 -3.87
N ALA A 108 3.41 1.79 -3.06
CA ALA A 108 4.45 0.82 -3.38
C ALA A 108 3.97 -0.64 -3.48
N ILE A 109 2.79 -0.98 -2.92
CA ILE A 109 2.14 -2.28 -3.12
C ILE A 109 1.94 -2.63 -4.61
N ALA A 110 1.83 -1.64 -5.51
CA ALA A 110 1.75 -1.86 -6.95
C ALA A 110 2.92 -2.70 -7.49
N TRP A 111 4.14 -2.48 -6.97
CA TRP A 111 5.32 -3.25 -7.35
C TRP A 111 5.21 -4.72 -6.94
N THR A 112 4.61 -4.99 -5.78
CA THR A 112 4.37 -6.37 -5.31
C THR A 112 3.35 -7.09 -6.17
N VAL A 113 2.29 -6.39 -6.59
CA VAL A 113 1.30 -6.96 -7.50
C VAL A 113 1.92 -7.30 -8.86
N LEU A 114 2.73 -6.40 -9.41
CA LEU A 114 3.46 -6.64 -10.66
C LEU A 114 4.45 -7.80 -10.54
N CYS A 115 5.30 -7.80 -9.51
CA CYS A 115 6.29 -8.86 -9.32
C CYS A 115 5.63 -10.21 -9.06
N THR A 116 4.50 -10.25 -8.34
CA THR A 116 3.70 -11.47 -8.16
C THR A 116 3.18 -11.99 -9.50
N ALA A 117 2.64 -11.12 -10.36
CA ALA A 117 2.16 -11.50 -11.68
C ALA A 117 3.28 -12.05 -12.57
N ILE A 118 4.45 -11.39 -12.57
CA ILE A 118 5.64 -11.86 -13.29
C ILE A 118 6.09 -13.21 -12.76
N LEU A 119 6.19 -13.38 -11.43
CA LEU A 119 6.59 -14.64 -10.80
C LEU A 119 5.68 -15.79 -11.22
N TYR A 120 4.37 -15.57 -11.20
CA TYR A 120 3.39 -16.55 -11.65
C TYR A 120 3.63 -16.96 -13.11
N GLU A 121 3.80 -15.98 -14.00
CA GLU A 121 4.06 -16.22 -15.42
C GLU A 121 5.39 -16.93 -15.68
N LEU A 122 6.46 -16.59 -14.95
CA LEU A 122 7.76 -17.27 -15.04
C LEU A 122 7.63 -18.76 -14.69
N PHE A 123 6.84 -19.07 -13.66
CA PHE A 123 6.60 -20.45 -13.27
C PHE A 123 5.74 -21.22 -14.27
N ARG A 124 4.82 -20.54 -14.96
CA ARG A 124 3.88 -21.12 -15.93
C ARG A 124 4.53 -21.34 -17.30
N ALA A 125 5.45 -20.46 -17.71
CA ALA A 125 6.02 -20.46 -19.06
C ALA A 125 6.85 -21.72 -19.37
N SER A 126 7.93 -21.97 -18.61
CA SER A 126 8.77 -23.15 -18.79
C SER A 126 9.66 -23.40 -17.57
N ARG A 127 10.36 -24.55 -17.52
CA ARG A 127 11.40 -24.78 -16.49
C ARG A 127 12.65 -23.92 -16.71
N ARG A 128 12.91 -23.43 -17.92
CA ARG A 128 14.08 -22.58 -18.22
C ARG A 128 13.90 -21.17 -17.65
N THR A 129 12.68 -20.63 -17.71
CA THR A 129 12.34 -19.31 -17.17
C THR A 129 12.44 -19.24 -15.64
N HIS A 130 12.45 -20.37 -14.93
CA HIS A 130 12.62 -20.39 -13.48
C HIS A 130 13.97 -19.82 -13.03
N TRP A 131 15.00 -19.87 -13.88
CA TRP A 131 16.30 -19.25 -13.60
C TRP A 131 16.26 -17.71 -13.61
N LEU A 132 15.19 -17.09 -14.11
CA LEU A 132 14.97 -15.65 -14.02
C LEU A 132 14.38 -15.22 -12.67
N ILE A 133 13.89 -16.17 -11.86
CA ILE A 133 13.23 -15.88 -10.58
C ILE A 133 14.18 -15.17 -9.60
N PRO A 134 15.45 -15.58 -9.40
CA PRO A 134 16.33 -14.86 -8.49
C PRO A 134 16.57 -13.40 -8.90
N PHE A 135 16.61 -13.10 -10.20
CA PHE A 135 16.73 -11.72 -10.70
C PHE A 135 15.47 -10.90 -10.43
N LEU A 136 14.28 -11.52 -10.56
CA LEU A 136 13.04 -10.89 -10.14
C LEU A 136 13.04 -10.62 -8.63
N MET A 137 13.51 -11.58 -7.82
CA MET A 137 13.58 -11.45 -6.36
C MET A 137 14.56 -10.36 -5.92
N LEU A 138 15.70 -10.23 -6.61
CA LEU A 138 16.65 -9.12 -6.46
C LEU A 138 15.97 -7.77 -6.70
N ALA A 139 15.29 -7.61 -7.84
CA ALA A 139 14.59 -6.37 -8.17
C ALA A 139 13.47 -6.08 -7.16
N TRP A 140 12.69 -7.11 -6.79
CA TRP A 140 11.55 -6.97 -5.90
C TRP A 140 11.96 -6.54 -4.50
N ALA A 141 13.01 -7.13 -3.91
CA ALA A 141 13.47 -6.76 -2.57
C ALA A 141 13.94 -5.30 -2.46
N ASN A 142 14.38 -4.70 -3.56
CA ASN A 142 14.77 -3.30 -3.59
C ASN A 142 13.57 -2.36 -3.85
N LEU A 143 12.49 -2.85 -4.47
CA LEU A 143 11.28 -2.09 -4.76
C LEU A 143 10.27 -2.11 -3.59
N HIS A 144 10.01 -3.27 -2.97
CA HIS A 144 8.99 -3.38 -1.92
C HIS A 144 9.17 -4.62 -1.05
N GLY A 145 8.89 -4.48 0.24
CA GLY A 145 8.96 -5.54 1.26
C GLY A 145 8.03 -6.74 1.04
N GLY A 146 7.12 -6.64 0.09
CA GLY A 146 6.22 -7.72 -0.33
C GLY A 146 6.91 -8.90 -1.02
N PHE A 147 8.22 -8.84 -1.29
CA PHE A 147 9.01 -9.95 -1.83
C PHE A 147 8.90 -11.24 -0.99
N ILE A 148 8.55 -11.13 0.30
CA ILE A 148 8.29 -12.28 1.18
C ILE A 148 7.21 -13.21 0.61
N VAL A 149 6.21 -12.66 -0.07
CA VAL A 149 5.18 -13.44 -0.78
C VAL A 149 5.79 -14.26 -1.90
N GLY A 150 6.76 -13.69 -2.62
CA GLY A 150 7.53 -14.40 -3.65
C GLY A 150 8.30 -15.58 -3.08
N LEU A 151 9.03 -15.37 -1.98
CA LEU A 151 9.74 -16.45 -1.27
C LEU A 151 8.78 -17.54 -0.78
N ALA A 152 7.64 -17.15 -0.20
CA ALA A 152 6.60 -18.08 0.25
C ALA A 152 6.04 -18.91 -0.92
N TYR A 153 5.83 -18.30 -2.09
CA TYR A 153 5.35 -19.01 -3.26
C TYR A 153 6.41 -19.98 -3.82
N ILE A 154 7.69 -19.58 -3.87
CA ILE A 154 8.79 -20.47 -4.29
C ILE A 154 8.89 -21.68 -3.33
N ALA A 155 8.82 -21.43 -2.02
CA ALA A 155 8.82 -22.48 -1.00
C ALA A 155 7.63 -23.43 -1.17
N TYR A 156 6.41 -22.89 -1.37
CA TYR A 156 5.22 -23.69 -1.68
C TYR A 156 5.43 -24.59 -2.91
N ARG A 157 6.04 -24.06 -3.98
CA ARG A 157 6.33 -24.82 -5.19
C ARG A 157 7.36 -25.91 -4.97
N LEU A 158 8.39 -25.63 -4.16
CA LEU A 158 9.41 -26.60 -3.77
C LEU A 158 8.80 -27.74 -2.94
N VAL A 159 7.96 -27.44 -1.94
CA VAL A 159 7.30 -28.47 -1.11
C VAL A 159 6.31 -29.29 -1.93
N ALA A 160 5.51 -28.65 -2.78
CA ALA A 160 4.52 -29.35 -3.59
C ALA A 160 5.15 -30.24 -4.67
N ARG A 161 6.35 -29.89 -5.18
CA ARG A 161 7.10 -30.65 -6.18
C ARG A 161 8.61 -30.52 -5.94
N PRO A 162 9.17 -31.30 -5.01
CA PRO A 162 10.58 -31.22 -4.66
C PRO A 162 11.49 -31.42 -5.86
N SER A 163 12.47 -30.53 -6.03
CA SER A 163 13.52 -30.68 -7.02
C SER A 163 14.77 -29.90 -6.61
N TRP A 164 15.95 -30.43 -6.91
CA TRP A 164 17.21 -29.74 -6.64
C TRP A 164 17.25 -28.35 -7.31
N ARG A 165 16.64 -28.22 -8.50
CA ARG A 165 16.55 -26.94 -9.23
C ARG A 165 15.76 -25.90 -8.43
N LEU A 166 14.59 -26.27 -7.92
CA LEU A 166 13.79 -25.36 -7.10
C LEU A 166 14.47 -25.05 -5.75
N ALA A 167 15.22 -26.01 -5.19
CA ALA A 167 16.01 -25.76 -3.98
C ALA A 167 17.12 -24.74 -4.24
N VAL A 168 17.85 -24.84 -5.36
CA VAL A 168 18.84 -23.84 -5.78
C VAL A 168 18.17 -22.49 -6.03
N ILE A 169 17.05 -22.46 -6.77
CA ILE A 169 16.32 -21.20 -7.02
C ILE A 169 15.87 -20.55 -5.71
N MET A 170 15.37 -21.34 -4.75
CA MET A 170 14.99 -20.83 -3.43
C MET A 170 16.19 -20.23 -2.70
N ALA A 171 17.30 -20.98 -2.61
CA ALA A 171 18.51 -20.52 -1.92
C ALA A 171 19.07 -19.24 -2.55
N VAL A 172 19.23 -19.21 -3.89
CA VAL A 172 19.72 -18.02 -4.60
C VAL A 172 18.74 -16.86 -4.51
N SER A 173 17.42 -17.12 -4.48
CA SER A 173 16.42 -16.06 -4.29
C SER A 173 16.50 -15.42 -2.91
N VAL A 174 16.71 -16.21 -1.84
CA VAL A 174 16.91 -15.68 -0.48
C VAL A 174 18.17 -14.81 -0.41
N LEU A 175 19.26 -15.26 -1.04
CA LEU A 175 20.50 -14.48 -1.12
C LEU A 175 20.29 -13.20 -1.95
N ALA A 176 19.59 -13.29 -3.08
CA ALA A 176 19.28 -12.15 -3.94
C ALA A 176 18.45 -11.08 -3.22
N THR A 177 17.51 -11.47 -2.35
CA THR A 177 16.71 -10.52 -1.56
C THR A 177 17.52 -9.83 -0.45
N ALA A 178 18.71 -10.33 -0.11
CA ALA A 178 19.64 -9.65 0.80
C ALA A 178 20.59 -8.68 0.08
N VAL A 179 20.61 -8.66 -1.27
CA VAL A 179 21.37 -7.67 -2.05
C VAL A 179 20.59 -6.37 -2.11
N THR A 180 20.58 -5.69 -0.96
CA THR A 180 20.00 -4.37 -0.74
C THR A 180 21.02 -3.51 0.03
N PRO A 181 20.84 -2.19 0.10
CA PRO A 181 21.68 -1.31 0.93
C PRO A 181 21.73 -1.72 2.41
N TYR A 182 20.76 -2.52 2.87
CA TYR A 182 20.61 -2.96 4.26
C TYR A 182 21.05 -4.41 4.48
N GLY A 183 21.49 -5.13 3.45
CA GLY A 183 21.84 -6.54 3.57
C GLY A 183 20.66 -7.40 4.06
N ALA A 184 20.94 -8.31 5.00
CA ALA A 184 19.93 -9.12 5.67
C ALA A 184 19.05 -8.33 6.67
N ALA A 185 19.41 -7.09 7.01
CA ALA A 185 18.62 -6.29 7.96
C ALA A 185 17.24 -5.94 7.41
N ILE A 186 17.01 -6.02 6.09
CA ILE A 186 15.68 -5.84 5.49
C ILE A 186 14.63 -6.78 6.12
N TYR A 187 15.02 -7.99 6.53
CA TYR A 187 14.12 -8.93 7.21
C TYR A 187 13.73 -8.47 8.62
N VAL A 188 14.58 -7.68 9.29
CA VAL A 188 14.27 -7.11 10.61
C VAL A 188 13.06 -6.19 10.49
N GLU A 189 12.99 -5.36 9.46
CA GLU A 189 11.84 -4.49 9.22
C GLU A 189 10.58 -5.32 8.94
N ILE A 190 10.66 -6.33 8.08
CA ILE A 190 9.54 -7.24 7.80
C ILE A 190 9.01 -7.89 9.08
N ILE A 191 9.90 -8.47 9.90
CA ILE A 191 9.52 -9.14 11.14
C ILE A 191 8.93 -8.14 12.13
N ARG A 192 9.49 -6.93 12.23
CA ARG A 192 8.99 -5.85 13.08
C ARG A 192 7.56 -5.48 12.72
N THR A 193 7.27 -5.29 11.43
CA THR A 193 5.93 -4.91 10.97
C THR A 193 4.93 -6.07 11.14
N LEU A 194 5.29 -7.28 10.69
CA LEU A 194 4.38 -8.45 10.77
C LEU A 194 4.13 -8.91 12.22
N GLY A 195 5.11 -8.73 13.10
CA GLY A 195 4.99 -9.07 14.52
C GLY A 195 4.20 -8.04 15.34
N ASP A 196 3.85 -6.88 14.76
CA ASP A 196 3.13 -5.85 15.48
C ASP A 196 1.60 -6.00 15.36
N SER A 197 1.02 -6.71 16.31
CA SER A 197 -0.43 -6.88 16.39
C SER A 197 -1.21 -5.57 16.54
N SER A 198 -0.59 -4.50 17.05
CA SER A 198 -1.29 -3.21 17.28
C SER A 198 -1.69 -2.49 16.00
N LEU A 199 -1.09 -2.84 14.85
CA LEU A 199 -1.44 -2.30 13.55
C LEU A 199 -2.91 -2.58 13.18
N HIS A 200 -3.42 -3.77 13.52
CA HIS A 200 -4.77 -4.22 13.16
C HIS A 200 -5.87 -3.32 13.75
N GLY A 201 -5.62 -2.68 14.89
CA GLY A 201 -6.59 -1.79 15.54
C GLY A 201 -6.44 -0.31 15.17
N ARG A 202 -5.37 0.07 14.45
CA ARG A 202 -4.94 1.47 14.28
C ARG A 202 -4.80 1.92 12.84
N ILE A 203 -4.56 0.98 11.91
CA ILE A 203 -4.38 1.27 10.49
C ILE A 203 -5.40 0.47 9.69
N SER A 204 -6.18 1.15 8.87
CA SER A 204 -7.29 0.59 8.10
C SER A 204 -6.87 -0.62 7.25
N GLU A 205 -5.69 -0.57 6.63
CA GLU A 205 -5.19 -1.63 5.75
C GLU A 205 -4.77 -2.91 6.47
N TRP A 206 -4.49 -2.79 7.77
CA TRP A 206 -4.14 -3.90 8.63
C TRP A 206 -5.35 -4.48 9.34
N GLN A 207 -6.53 -3.89 9.20
CA GLN A 207 -7.73 -4.42 9.83
C GLN A 207 -8.04 -5.84 9.33
N SER A 208 -8.33 -6.71 10.30
CA SER A 208 -8.92 -8.01 10.03
C SER A 208 -10.39 -7.84 9.65
N LEU A 209 -10.86 -8.62 8.69
CA LEU A 209 -12.27 -8.70 8.29
C LEU A 209 -12.89 -7.40 7.70
N ALA A 210 -12.58 -7.12 6.43
CA ALA A 210 -13.52 -6.47 5.51
C ALA A 210 -13.68 -7.37 4.28
N PHE A 211 -14.46 -8.46 4.42
CA PHE A 211 -14.79 -9.33 3.29
C PHE A 211 -15.76 -8.60 2.37
N SER A 212 -15.22 -7.96 1.34
CA SER A 212 -16.06 -7.39 0.30
C SER A 212 -16.70 -8.53 -0.52
N ILE A 213 -17.87 -8.26 -1.09
CA ILE A 213 -18.60 -9.24 -1.88
C ILE A 213 -17.76 -9.70 -3.10
N GLU A 214 -16.95 -8.82 -3.65
CA GLU A 214 -16.06 -9.10 -4.78
C GLU A 214 -14.98 -10.12 -4.42
N VAL A 215 -14.37 -10.01 -3.22
CA VAL A 215 -13.37 -10.97 -2.73
C VAL A 215 -14.02 -12.34 -2.51
N ALA A 216 -15.20 -12.38 -1.89
CA ALA A 216 -15.93 -13.63 -1.67
C ALA A 216 -16.31 -14.30 -3.00
N LEU A 217 -16.79 -13.53 -3.98
CA LEU A 217 -17.11 -14.03 -5.33
C LEU A 217 -15.87 -14.58 -6.03
N LEU A 218 -14.75 -13.86 -6.03
CA LEU A 218 -13.50 -14.34 -6.63
C LEU A 218 -12.99 -15.63 -5.97
N ALA A 219 -13.02 -15.69 -4.64
CA ALA A 219 -12.63 -16.88 -3.89
C ALA A 219 -13.54 -18.09 -4.19
N ALA A 220 -14.86 -17.87 -4.26
CA ALA A 220 -15.84 -18.92 -4.58
C ALA A 220 -15.69 -19.43 -6.02
N VAL A 221 -15.54 -18.53 -6.99
CA VAL A 221 -15.27 -18.90 -8.40
C VAL A 221 -13.97 -19.68 -8.51
N TRP A 222 -12.90 -19.20 -7.89
CA TRP A 222 -11.62 -19.89 -7.88
C TRP A 222 -11.71 -21.29 -7.26
N ALA A 223 -12.31 -21.40 -6.06
CA ALA A 223 -12.45 -22.68 -5.36
C ALA A 223 -13.27 -23.68 -6.19
N THR A 224 -14.36 -23.22 -6.82
CA THR A 224 -15.20 -24.03 -7.69
C THR A 224 -14.43 -24.51 -8.92
N CYS A 225 -13.76 -23.60 -9.64
CA CYS A 225 -12.91 -23.97 -10.78
C CYS A 225 -11.83 -24.97 -10.40
N ARG A 226 -11.18 -24.76 -9.24
CA ARG A 226 -10.12 -25.63 -8.72
C ARG A 226 -10.63 -27.01 -8.35
N TYR A 227 -11.77 -27.10 -7.69
CA TYR A 227 -12.41 -28.37 -7.39
C TYR A 227 -12.81 -29.10 -8.68
N CYS A 228 -13.43 -28.42 -9.64
CA CYS A 228 -13.80 -29.02 -10.92
C CYS A 228 -12.58 -29.52 -11.72
N TYR A 229 -11.46 -28.81 -11.65
CA TYR A 229 -10.20 -29.17 -12.31
C TYR A 229 -9.47 -30.34 -11.62
N THR A 230 -9.41 -30.35 -10.29
CA THR A 230 -8.62 -31.34 -9.52
C THR A 230 -9.44 -32.52 -9.02
N ARG A 231 -10.77 -32.39 -8.96
CA ARG A 231 -11.72 -33.31 -8.32
C ARG A 231 -11.33 -33.70 -6.89
N SER A 232 -10.62 -32.82 -6.19
CA SER A 232 -10.08 -33.10 -4.85
C SER A 232 -10.15 -31.86 -3.96
N VAL A 233 -10.84 -32.01 -2.82
CA VAL A 233 -10.92 -30.97 -1.79
C VAL A 233 -9.52 -30.68 -1.23
N TRP A 234 -8.74 -31.70 -0.91
CA TRP A 234 -7.38 -31.53 -0.36
C TRP A 234 -6.43 -30.80 -1.30
N ARG A 235 -6.46 -31.09 -2.61
CA ARG A 235 -5.65 -30.35 -3.60
C ARG A 235 -6.10 -28.90 -3.79
N THR A 236 -7.32 -28.57 -3.38
CA THR A 236 -7.87 -27.21 -3.40
C THR A 236 -7.49 -26.46 -2.12
N VAL A 237 -7.68 -27.09 -0.96
CA VAL A 237 -7.33 -26.53 0.36
C VAL A 237 -5.83 -26.28 0.48
N LEU A 238 -4.99 -27.18 -0.03
CA LEU A 238 -3.54 -27.02 0.00
C LEU A 238 -2.99 -26.10 -1.09
N ALA A 239 -3.85 -25.50 -1.94
CA ALA A 239 -3.38 -24.62 -3.00
C ALA A 239 -2.96 -23.24 -2.45
N PHE A 240 -1.94 -22.62 -3.06
CA PHE A 240 -1.42 -21.33 -2.62
C PHE A 240 -2.48 -20.23 -2.38
N PRO A 241 -3.49 -20.05 -3.26
CA PRO A 241 -4.50 -19.01 -3.04
C PRO A 241 -5.34 -19.24 -1.77
N MET A 242 -5.42 -20.47 -1.23
CA MET A 242 -6.10 -20.71 0.04
C MET A 242 -5.36 -20.05 1.22
N PHE A 243 -4.02 -20.13 1.24
CA PHE A 243 -3.22 -19.43 2.25
C PHE A 243 -3.38 -17.91 2.12
N LEU A 244 -3.54 -17.40 0.90
CA LEU A 244 -3.83 -15.98 0.67
C LEU A 244 -5.25 -15.60 1.11
N ILE A 245 -6.26 -16.46 0.93
CA ILE A 245 -7.62 -16.24 1.47
C ILE A 245 -7.54 -16.10 3.00
N ILE A 246 -6.86 -17.03 3.67
CA ILE A 246 -6.62 -16.93 5.12
C ILE A 246 -5.88 -15.62 5.45
N GLY A 247 -4.84 -15.28 4.69
CA GLY A 247 -4.12 -14.01 4.82
C GLY A 247 -5.01 -12.78 4.64
N THR A 248 -5.99 -12.80 3.73
CA THR A 248 -6.94 -11.69 3.55
C THR A 248 -7.91 -11.55 4.72
N VAL A 249 -8.26 -12.66 5.38
CA VAL A 249 -9.05 -12.63 6.63
C VAL A 249 -8.27 -11.91 7.72
N MET A 250 -6.97 -12.19 7.81
CA MET A 250 -6.07 -11.57 8.78
C MET A 250 -5.79 -10.10 8.48
N SER A 251 -5.63 -9.74 7.20
CA SER A 251 -5.41 -8.35 6.77
C SER A 251 -5.82 -8.13 5.32
N VAL A 252 -6.62 -7.08 5.09
CA VAL A 252 -7.11 -6.69 3.77
C VAL A 252 -6.00 -6.35 2.77
N ARG A 253 -4.79 -6.00 3.24
CA ARG A 253 -3.61 -5.74 2.39
C ARG A 253 -3.25 -6.90 1.46
N ASN A 254 -3.66 -8.13 1.78
CA ASN A 254 -3.38 -9.32 0.98
C ASN A 254 -4.31 -9.47 -0.23
N VAL A 255 -5.37 -8.66 -0.33
CA VAL A 255 -6.40 -8.78 -1.37
C VAL A 255 -5.84 -8.64 -2.78
N PRO A 256 -5.00 -7.63 -3.10
CA PRO A 256 -4.44 -7.51 -4.45
C PRO A 256 -3.59 -8.72 -4.88
N ILE A 257 -2.86 -9.31 -3.95
CA ILE A 257 -2.04 -10.51 -4.19
C ILE A 257 -2.95 -11.71 -4.46
N LEU A 258 -4.01 -11.88 -3.65
CA LEU A 258 -5.02 -12.91 -3.85
C LEU A 258 -5.67 -12.78 -5.24
N VAL A 259 -6.03 -11.56 -5.67
CA VAL A 259 -6.60 -11.32 -7.00
C VAL A 259 -5.66 -11.81 -8.10
N VAL A 260 -4.38 -11.46 -8.05
CA VAL A 260 -3.41 -11.89 -9.07
C VAL A 260 -3.38 -13.41 -9.20
N PHE A 261 -3.25 -14.12 -8.07
CA PHE A 261 -3.19 -15.58 -8.09
C PHE A 261 -4.51 -16.23 -8.50
N THR A 262 -5.64 -15.78 -7.97
CA THR A 262 -6.96 -16.38 -8.27
C THR A 262 -7.35 -16.15 -9.72
N VAL A 263 -7.17 -14.94 -10.25
CA VAL A 263 -7.42 -14.64 -11.67
C VAL A 263 -6.54 -15.51 -12.56
N ALA A 264 -5.23 -15.59 -12.29
CA ALA A 264 -4.31 -16.37 -13.11
C ALA A 264 -4.67 -17.87 -13.11
N ASP A 265 -4.99 -18.42 -11.93
CA ASP A 265 -5.41 -19.80 -11.75
C ASP A 265 -6.72 -20.10 -12.48
N VAL A 266 -7.73 -19.25 -12.33
CA VAL A 266 -9.02 -19.41 -13.01
C VAL A 266 -8.81 -19.38 -14.52
N VAL A 267 -8.06 -18.41 -15.04
CA VAL A 267 -7.74 -18.32 -16.48
C VAL A 267 -7.06 -19.59 -16.98
N HIS A 268 -6.09 -20.12 -16.23
CA HIS A 268 -5.43 -21.37 -16.59
C HIS A 268 -6.39 -22.56 -16.60
N MET A 269 -7.20 -22.72 -15.55
CA MET A 269 -8.13 -23.85 -15.43
C MET A 269 -9.22 -23.81 -16.49
N MET A 270 -9.77 -22.64 -16.81
CA MET A 270 -10.77 -22.48 -17.85
C MET A 270 -10.24 -22.80 -19.26
N ALA A 271 -8.93 -22.71 -19.49
CA ALA A 271 -8.31 -23.08 -20.75
C ALA A 271 -8.10 -24.60 -20.89
N VAL A 272 -8.00 -25.33 -19.78
CA VAL A 272 -7.69 -26.77 -19.76
C VAL A 272 -8.92 -27.63 -19.49
N VAL A 273 -9.85 -27.17 -18.65
CA VAL A 273 -11.09 -27.90 -18.36
C VAL A 273 -12.00 -27.81 -19.57
N PRO A 274 -12.53 -28.94 -20.08
CA PRO A 274 -13.58 -28.95 -21.10
C PRO A 274 -14.88 -28.47 -20.45
N LEU A 275 -15.00 -27.16 -20.29
CA LEU A 275 -16.25 -26.54 -19.87
C LEU A 275 -17.27 -26.70 -21.01
N PRO A 276 -18.55 -26.99 -20.71
CA PRO A 276 -19.60 -27.08 -21.71
C PRO A 276 -19.97 -25.67 -22.18
N TRP A 277 -19.04 -25.02 -22.90
CA TRP A 277 -19.13 -23.63 -23.33
C TRP A 277 -20.40 -23.35 -24.12
N ALA A 278 -20.91 -24.33 -24.88
CA ALA A 278 -22.18 -24.23 -25.59
C ALA A 278 -23.36 -24.02 -24.61
N HIS A 279 -23.52 -24.89 -23.61
CA HIS A 279 -24.58 -24.79 -22.59
C HIS A 279 -24.41 -23.56 -21.69
N ILE A 280 -23.17 -23.22 -21.32
CA ILE A 280 -22.89 -22.00 -20.56
C ILE A 280 -23.28 -20.79 -21.40
N ARG A 281 -22.91 -20.75 -22.68
CA ARG A 281 -23.25 -19.65 -23.60
C ARG A 281 -24.76 -19.53 -23.80
N GLU A 282 -25.48 -20.64 -23.92
CA GLU A 282 -26.94 -20.66 -24.03
C GLU A 282 -27.60 -20.09 -22.76
N ARG A 283 -27.18 -20.52 -21.57
CA ARG A 283 -27.68 -19.95 -20.30
C ARG A 283 -27.30 -18.48 -20.15
N LEU A 284 -26.08 -18.09 -20.52
CA LEU A 284 -25.64 -16.69 -20.53
C LEU A 284 -26.44 -15.86 -21.57
N GLN A 285 -26.87 -16.46 -22.67
CA GLN A 285 -27.75 -15.83 -23.66
C GLN A 285 -29.17 -15.63 -23.11
N ALA A 286 -29.70 -16.60 -22.36
CA ALA A 286 -31.00 -16.48 -21.69
C ALA A 286 -31.04 -15.32 -20.68
N ILE A 287 -29.95 -15.10 -19.94
CA ILE A 287 -29.81 -13.96 -19.01
C ILE A 287 -29.14 -12.72 -19.63
N ARG A 288 -28.84 -12.74 -20.93
CA ARG A 288 -28.16 -11.64 -21.64
C ARG A 288 -28.84 -10.28 -21.47
N PRO A 289 -30.18 -10.14 -21.60
CA PRO A 289 -30.81 -8.83 -21.39
C PRO A 289 -30.63 -8.33 -19.95
N LEU A 290 -30.71 -9.21 -18.96
CA LEU A 290 -30.45 -8.87 -17.55
C LEU A 290 -28.98 -8.49 -17.34
N MET A 291 -28.02 -9.22 -17.93
CA MET A 291 -26.60 -8.86 -17.85
C MET A 291 -26.29 -7.53 -18.55
N ILE A 292 -26.94 -7.24 -19.67
CA ILE A 292 -26.83 -5.93 -20.34
C ILE A 292 -27.43 -4.84 -19.46
N ALA A 293 -28.60 -5.05 -18.87
CA ALA A 293 -29.22 -4.09 -17.95
C ALA A 293 -28.34 -3.84 -16.72
N LEU A 294 -27.82 -4.90 -16.08
CA LEU A 294 -26.87 -4.79 -14.97
C LEU A 294 -25.57 -4.12 -15.40
N ALA A 295 -25.02 -4.46 -16.56
CA ALA A 295 -23.82 -3.81 -17.08
C ALA A 295 -24.07 -2.33 -17.37
N LEU A 296 -25.23 -1.97 -17.93
CA LEU A 296 -25.63 -0.58 -18.14
C LEU A 296 -25.81 0.13 -16.80
N ILE A 297 -26.42 -0.49 -15.78
CA ILE A 297 -26.54 0.08 -14.44
C ILE A 297 -25.15 0.29 -13.83
N ILE A 298 -24.27 -0.71 -13.89
CA ILE A 298 -22.89 -0.64 -13.35
C ILE A 298 -22.08 0.40 -14.12
N VAL A 299 -22.21 0.49 -15.43
CA VAL A 299 -21.52 1.50 -16.27
C VAL A 299 -22.11 2.88 -16.05
N SER A 300 -23.42 3.02 -15.87
CA SER A 300 -24.08 4.31 -15.62
C SER A 300 -23.80 4.80 -14.21
N PHE A 301 -23.92 3.93 -13.21
CA PHE A 301 -23.61 4.23 -11.82
C PHE A 301 -22.10 4.40 -11.60
N GLY A 302 -21.29 3.48 -12.11
CA GLY A 302 -19.83 3.60 -12.11
C GLY A 302 -19.36 4.80 -12.93
N GLY A 303 -20.02 5.11 -14.04
CA GLY A 303 -19.80 6.31 -14.84
C GLY A 303 -20.22 7.58 -14.11
N TYR A 304 -21.30 7.55 -13.33
CA TYR A 304 -21.72 8.65 -12.45
C TYR A 304 -20.74 8.85 -11.30
N LEU A 305 -20.32 7.79 -10.62
CA LEU A 305 -19.29 7.84 -9.57
C LEU A 305 -17.98 8.35 -10.15
N MET A 306 -17.59 7.85 -11.32
CA MET A 306 -16.39 8.30 -12.00
C MET A 306 -16.53 9.74 -12.48
N TRP A 307 -17.69 10.18 -12.98
CA TRP A 307 -17.96 11.57 -13.35
C TRP A 307 -17.91 12.49 -12.13
N ARG A 308 -18.54 12.10 -11.02
CA ARG A 308 -18.47 12.80 -9.73
C ARG A 308 -17.02 12.91 -9.28
N ASP A 309 -16.29 11.80 -9.27
CA ASP A 309 -14.89 11.76 -8.89
C ASP A 309 -14.02 12.56 -9.88
N LEU A 310 -14.36 12.61 -11.18
CA LEU A 310 -13.65 13.43 -12.19
C LEU A 310 -13.92 14.93 -11.99
N MET A 311 -15.15 15.29 -11.57
CA MET A 311 -15.48 16.64 -11.16
C MET A 311 -14.75 17.01 -9.86
N ASP A 312 -14.56 16.06 -8.94
CA ASP A 312 -13.69 16.20 -7.77
C ASP A 312 -12.20 16.24 -8.14
N VAL A 313 -11.74 15.58 -9.22
CA VAL A 313 -10.35 15.65 -9.72
C VAL A 313 -9.99 17.06 -10.22
N ARG A 314 -10.99 17.90 -10.56
CA ARG A 314 -10.75 19.33 -10.79
C ARG A 314 -10.35 20.07 -9.50
N VAL A 315 -10.64 19.49 -8.34
CA VAL A 315 -10.07 19.92 -7.06
C VAL A 315 -8.64 19.38 -7.00
N VAL A 316 -7.68 20.29 -6.91
CA VAL A 316 -6.25 19.96 -6.84
C VAL A 316 -6.02 18.93 -5.74
N ALA A 317 -5.49 17.74 -6.06
CA ALA A 317 -5.43 16.57 -5.16
C ALA A 317 -4.83 16.84 -3.75
N GLU A 318 -3.95 17.84 -3.64
CA GLU A 318 -3.43 18.32 -2.35
C GLU A 318 -4.46 19.10 -1.50
N SER A 319 -5.71 19.26 -1.93
CA SER A 319 -6.76 20.01 -1.22
C SER A 319 -7.20 19.32 0.07
N ARG A 320 -6.92 18.01 0.18
CA ARG A 320 -7.16 17.21 1.39
C ARG A 320 -6.06 17.35 2.43
N TYR A 321 -5.00 18.10 2.12
CA TYR A 321 -3.84 18.30 2.99
C TYR A 321 -3.68 19.76 3.36
N PRO A 322 -3.10 20.06 4.53
CA PRO A 322 -3.12 21.41 5.07
C PRO A 322 -2.02 22.31 4.47
N ARG A 323 -2.34 22.94 3.34
CA ARG A 323 -1.41 23.78 2.57
C ARG A 323 -1.05 25.05 3.31
N GLU A 324 -2.04 25.70 3.91
CA GLU A 324 -1.88 26.95 4.64
C GLU A 324 -1.01 26.72 5.88
N ILE A 325 -1.16 25.58 6.55
CA ILE A 325 -0.26 25.19 7.64
C ILE A 325 1.17 24.99 7.12
N ALA A 326 1.36 24.25 6.03
CA ALA A 326 2.69 24.02 5.47
C ALA A 326 3.40 25.34 5.08
N GLN A 327 2.67 26.27 4.45
CA GLN A 327 3.17 27.61 4.12
C GLN A 327 3.55 28.41 5.37
N SER A 328 2.72 28.36 6.42
CA SER A 328 2.98 29.02 7.70
C SER A 328 4.25 28.48 8.39
N LEU A 329 4.46 27.16 8.33
CA LEU A 329 5.68 26.52 8.83
C LEU A 329 6.91 26.92 8.02
N GLN A 330 6.81 27.01 6.69
CA GLN A 330 7.89 27.53 5.84
C GLN A 330 8.26 28.97 6.17
N ALA A 331 7.27 29.79 6.54
CA ALA A 331 7.47 31.18 6.98
C ALA A 331 8.09 31.29 8.39
N GLY A 332 8.34 30.17 9.08
CA GLY A 332 9.06 30.15 10.34
C GLY A 332 8.20 30.40 11.58
N VAL A 333 6.87 30.24 11.49
CA VAL A 333 5.96 30.44 12.64
C VAL A 333 6.34 29.60 13.87
N CYS A 334 6.93 28.42 13.64
CA CYS A 334 7.35 27.47 14.66
C CYS A 334 8.89 27.35 14.76
N SER A 335 9.65 28.33 14.24
CA SER A 335 11.11 28.28 14.15
C SER A 335 11.85 28.20 15.49
N HIS A 336 11.20 28.62 16.60
CA HIS A 336 11.77 28.56 17.94
C HIS A 336 11.55 27.22 18.66
N GLY A 337 10.95 26.21 18.01
CA GLY A 337 10.77 24.90 18.64
C GLY A 337 10.21 23.83 17.71
N ASN A 338 9.61 22.81 18.29
CA ASN A 338 9.13 21.65 17.55
C ASN A 338 7.61 21.65 17.35
N LEU A 339 7.19 20.89 16.34
CA LEU A 339 5.79 20.74 15.93
C LEU A 339 5.26 19.37 16.34
N TYR A 340 4.15 19.33 17.08
CA TYR A 340 3.33 18.13 17.20
C TYR A 340 2.32 18.07 16.06
N ASN A 341 2.45 17.13 15.13
CA ASN A 341 1.53 16.98 14.00
C ASN A 341 0.64 15.74 14.13
N ASP A 342 -0.53 15.79 13.50
CA ASP A 342 -1.35 14.59 13.25
C ASP A 342 -0.60 13.60 12.35
N TYR A 343 -0.76 12.31 12.64
CA TYR A 343 -0.15 11.20 11.92
C TYR A 343 -0.39 11.25 10.40
N ASN A 344 -1.61 11.57 9.95
CA ASN A 344 -1.97 11.49 8.54
C ASN A 344 -1.42 12.64 7.69
N ILE A 345 -0.86 13.69 8.31
CA ILE A 345 -0.25 14.82 7.60
C ILE A 345 1.27 14.84 7.73
N GLY A 346 1.88 13.92 8.49
CA GLY A 346 3.33 13.89 8.71
C GLY A 346 4.12 13.79 7.40
N GLY A 347 3.75 12.86 6.53
CA GLY A 347 4.37 12.72 5.21
C GLY A 347 4.23 13.97 4.34
N TYR A 348 3.04 14.59 4.35
CA TYR A 348 2.80 15.83 3.62
C TYR A 348 3.67 16.99 4.13
N LEU A 349 3.80 17.16 5.44
CA LEU A 349 4.63 18.20 6.04
C LEU A 349 6.13 17.98 5.79
N ILE A 350 6.59 16.73 5.75
CA ILE A 350 7.97 16.40 5.34
C ILE A 350 8.24 16.91 3.91
N TRP A 351 7.28 16.76 3.00
CA TRP A 351 7.41 17.24 1.63
C TRP A 351 7.31 18.76 1.52
N ARG A 352 6.27 19.36 2.12
CA ARG A 352 5.94 20.78 1.91
C ARG A 352 6.59 21.72 2.90
N ALA A 353 7.01 21.28 4.07
CA ALA A 353 7.70 22.09 5.08
C ALA A 353 8.99 21.40 5.58
N PRO A 354 9.94 21.03 4.69
CA PRO A 354 11.06 20.12 5.01
C PRO A 354 12.02 20.65 6.08
N ARG A 355 12.02 21.96 6.35
CA ARG A 355 12.82 22.57 7.43
C ARG A 355 12.25 22.31 8.82
N GLN A 356 10.95 22.01 8.92
CA GLN A 356 10.29 21.67 10.17
C GLN A 356 10.21 20.15 10.30
N LYS A 357 11.01 19.56 11.18
CA LYS A 357 10.89 18.14 11.51
C LYS A 357 9.53 17.86 12.16
N VAL A 358 9.01 16.66 11.89
CA VAL A 358 7.70 16.20 12.37
C VAL A 358 7.84 15.36 13.65
N TYR A 359 6.78 15.30 14.45
CA TYR A 359 6.71 14.42 15.61
C TYR A 359 6.45 12.97 15.20
N ILE A 360 5.60 12.77 14.19
CA ILE A 360 5.23 11.43 13.71
C ILE A 360 4.84 11.44 12.23
N ASP A 361 5.05 10.31 11.54
CA ASP A 361 4.58 10.06 10.17
C ASP A 361 4.29 8.56 9.95
N GLY A 362 3.88 8.17 8.73
CA GLY A 362 3.40 6.83 8.42
C GLY A 362 4.45 5.71 8.42
N ARG A 363 5.74 6.02 8.55
CA ARG A 363 6.81 5.01 8.70
C ARG A 363 6.85 4.41 10.09
N MET A 364 6.36 5.14 11.09
CA MET A 364 6.60 4.90 12.51
C MET A 364 5.64 3.95 13.26
N PRO A 365 4.56 3.37 12.69
CA PRO A 365 3.61 2.56 13.46
C PRO A 365 4.21 1.45 14.33
N SER A 366 5.22 0.74 13.82
CA SER A 366 5.88 -0.37 14.52
C SER A 366 7.22 0.02 15.17
N TRP A 367 7.59 1.30 15.13
CA TRP A 367 8.87 1.75 15.66
C TRP A 367 8.85 1.78 17.19
N ARG A 368 9.90 1.16 17.76
CA ARG A 368 10.18 1.18 19.19
C ARG A 368 11.46 1.97 19.44
N TYR A 369 11.36 3.04 20.22
CA TYR A 369 12.47 3.93 20.52
C TYR A 369 12.43 4.33 22.00
N GLY A 370 13.57 4.23 22.69
CA GLY A 370 13.66 4.51 24.13
C GLY A 370 12.75 3.61 24.99
N GLY A 371 12.59 2.34 24.61
CA GLY A 371 11.77 1.36 25.35
C GLY A 371 10.25 1.46 25.13
N ALA A 372 9.77 2.44 24.37
CA ALA A 372 8.34 2.64 24.09
C ALA A 372 8.04 2.57 22.58
N LYS A 373 6.81 2.23 22.23
CA LYS A 373 6.31 2.39 20.86
C LYS A 373 5.97 3.85 20.61
N LEU A 374 6.45 4.40 19.50
CA LEU A 374 6.22 5.80 19.16
C LEU A 374 4.73 6.08 18.92
N MET A 375 4.02 5.16 18.29
CA MET A 375 2.57 5.28 18.13
C MET A 375 1.80 5.25 19.45
N ASP A 376 2.28 4.52 20.47
CA ASP A 376 1.63 4.55 21.79
C ASP A 376 1.80 5.93 22.43
N ASN A 377 2.99 6.53 22.34
CA ASN A 377 3.23 7.88 22.84
C ASN A 377 2.36 8.92 22.11
N TYR A 378 2.25 8.83 20.78
CA TYR A 378 1.34 9.67 20.00
C TYR A 378 -0.10 9.65 20.53
N TYR A 379 -0.69 8.46 20.72
CA TYR A 379 -2.05 8.39 21.27
C TYR A 379 -2.12 8.82 22.74
N ARG A 380 -1.06 8.60 23.53
CA ARG A 380 -0.99 9.03 24.93
C ARG A 380 -0.96 10.55 25.07
N VAL A 381 -0.28 11.27 24.17
CA VAL A 381 -0.32 12.74 24.14
C VAL A 381 -1.77 13.24 24.04
N VAL A 382 -2.59 12.56 23.24
CA VAL A 382 -4.00 12.92 23.07
C VAL A 382 -4.86 12.60 24.28
N ARG A 383 -4.55 11.52 25.02
CA ARG A 383 -5.43 10.96 26.06
C ARG A 383 -5.03 11.32 27.50
N ASP A 384 -3.77 11.65 27.75
CA ASP A 384 -3.21 11.90 29.08
C ASP A 384 -2.54 13.28 29.12
N ALA A 385 -3.19 14.23 29.80
CA ALA A 385 -2.70 15.61 29.94
C ALA A 385 -1.35 15.68 30.67
N SER A 386 -1.13 14.83 31.68
CA SER A 386 0.14 14.82 32.43
C SER A 386 1.30 14.34 31.55
N PHE A 387 1.05 13.31 30.74
CA PHE A 387 2.04 12.80 29.79
C PHE A 387 2.33 13.81 28.70
N ARG A 388 1.30 14.42 28.13
CA ARG A 388 1.43 15.49 27.13
C ARG A 388 2.27 16.66 27.62
N GLN A 389 2.06 17.14 28.84
CA GLN A 389 2.88 18.23 29.38
C GLN A 389 4.36 17.85 29.47
N ARG A 390 4.66 16.64 29.97
CA ARG A 390 6.04 16.12 30.02
C ARG A 390 6.65 15.94 28.63
N GLU A 391 5.88 15.42 27.69
CA GLU A 391 6.33 15.16 26.31
C GLU A 391 6.57 16.47 25.55
N PHE A 392 5.68 17.45 25.69
CA PHE A 392 5.81 18.77 25.07
C PHE A 392 7.02 19.53 25.64
N ALA A 393 7.24 19.46 26.96
CA ALA A 393 8.43 20.03 27.57
C ALA A 393 9.72 19.32 27.10
N ARG A 394 9.73 17.98 27.11
CA ARG A 394 10.88 17.16 26.69
C ARG A 394 11.34 17.47 25.27
N PHE A 395 10.39 17.64 24.35
CA PHE A 395 10.68 17.91 22.95
C PHE A 395 10.60 19.40 22.58
N HIS A 396 10.41 20.30 23.54
CA HIS A 396 10.24 21.73 23.28
C HIS A 396 9.20 22.02 22.17
N ILE A 397 8.00 21.47 22.32
CA ILE A 397 6.91 21.59 21.35
C ILE A 397 6.22 22.93 21.56
N VAL A 398 6.31 23.80 20.55
CA VAL A 398 5.74 25.17 20.58
C VAL A 398 4.54 25.32 19.64
N CYS A 399 4.34 24.35 18.74
CA CYS A 399 3.25 24.33 17.78
C CYS A 399 2.57 22.96 17.72
N THR A 400 1.27 22.96 17.39
CA THR A 400 0.53 21.74 17.07
C THR A 400 -0.25 21.88 15.78
N ALA A 401 -0.12 20.93 14.84
CA ALA A 401 -0.92 20.83 13.62
C ALA A 401 -1.86 19.62 13.71
N VAL A 402 -3.12 19.84 14.05
CA VAL A 402 -4.09 18.78 14.38
C VAL A 402 -5.47 19.06 13.80
N LEU A 403 -6.35 18.06 13.77
CA LEU A 403 -7.73 18.22 13.30
C LEU A 403 -8.50 19.26 14.14
N THR A 404 -9.14 20.22 13.47
CA THR A 404 -9.76 21.43 14.05
C THR A 404 -10.85 21.13 15.08
N ASP A 405 -11.66 20.10 14.82
CA ASP A 405 -12.89 19.80 15.58
C ASP A 405 -12.75 18.63 16.58
N THR A 406 -11.52 18.31 16.97
CA THR A 406 -11.25 17.26 17.96
C THR A 406 -11.36 17.78 19.40
N ALA A 407 -11.66 16.88 20.34
CA ALA A 407 -11.59 17.19 21.78
C ALA A 407 -10.19 17.68 22.17
N PHE A 408 -9.16 17.11 21.55
CA PHE A 408 -7.76 17.49 21.73
C PHE A 408 -7.48 18.96 21.37
N ALA A 409 -7.89 19.39 20.17
CA ALA A 409 -7.70 20.77 19.73
C ALA A 409 -8.48 21.77 20.62
N LYS A 410 -9.70 21.40 21.05
CA LYS A 410 -10.51 22.20 21.97
C LYS A 410 -9.86 22.35 23.35
N GLU A 411 -9.26 21.27 23.87
CA GLU A 411 -8.54 21.27 25.14
C GLU A 411 -7.28 22.16 25.08
N LEU A 412 -6.47 22.06 24.01
CA LEU A 412 -5.30 22.92 23.83
C LEU A 412 -5.67 24.40 23.83
N ARG A 413 -6.75 24.78 23.12
CA ARG A 413 -7.26 26.16 23.10
C ARG A 413 -7.68 26.64 24.49
N ARG A 414 -8.33 25.78 25.29
CA ARG A 414 -8.68 26.10 26.70
C ARG A 414 -7.44 26.32 27.57
N ASN A 415 -6.35 25.63 27.26
CA ASN A 415 -5.06 25.74 27.94
C ASN A 415 -4.15 26.82 27.34
N GLY A 416 -4.70 27.84 26.67
CA GLY A 416 -3.96 29.02 26.23
C GLY A 416 -3.23 28.91 24.88
N TRP A 417 -3.39 27.81 24.14
CA TRP A 417 -2.86 27.70 22.78
C TRP A 417 -3.72 28.50 21.79
N LYS A 418 -3.09 29.38 21.01
CA LYS A 418 -3.78 30.28 20.09
C LYS A 418 -3.77 29.72 18.67
N PRO A 419 -4.90 29.75 17.93
CA PRO A 419 -4.91 29.39 16.53
C PRO A 419 -4.15 30.41 15.70
N VAL A 420 -3.20 29.95 14.88
CA VAL A 420 -2.46 30.75 13.90
C VAL A 420 -3.03 30.54 12.51
N VAL A 421 -3.38 29.30 12.18
CA VAL A 421 -3.99 28.93 10.90
C VAL A 421 -5.20 28.02 11.15
N ALA A 422 -6.29 28.28 10.46
CA ALA A 422 -7.40 27.36 10.26
C ALA A 422 -7.42 27.00 8.78
N ASP A 423 -7.15 25.73 8.49
CA ASP A 423 -6.94 25.22 7.14
C ASP A 423 -8.24 24.64 6.58
N SER A 424 -8.47 24.84 5.28
CA SER A 424 -9.67 24.33 4.60
C SER A 424 -9.74 22.79 4.59
N ALA A 425 -8.61 22.10 4.75
CA ALA A 425 -8.54 20.64 4.88
C ALA A 425 -9.00 20.11 6.26
N GLY A 426 -9.51 20.97 7.16
CA GLY A 426 -10.02 20.56 8.48
C GLY A 426 -8.94 20.42 9.55
N PHE A 427 -7.76 21.02 9.33
CA PHE A 427 -6.67 21.09 10.30
C PHE A 427 -6.49 22.51 10.84
N THR A 428 -5.88 22.63 12.01
CA THR A 428 -5.55 23.91 12.64
C THR A 428 -4.10 23.86 13.13
N LEU A 429 -3.38 24.96 12.90
CA LEU A 429 -2.09 25.21 13.53
C LEU A 429 -2.34 26.04 14.80
N LEU A 430 -2.03 25.47 15.95
CA LEU A 430 -2.05 26.18 17.23
C LEU A 430 -0.61 26.46 17.68
N LYS A 431 -0.39 27.60 18.31
CA LYS A 431 0.91 27.99 18.89
C LYS A 431 0.75 28.34 20.36
N THR A 432 1.73 27.97 21.17
CA THR A 432 1.79 28.38 22.58
C THR A 432 2.05 29.89 22.69
N SER A 433 1.68 30.48 23.83
CA SER A 433 1.81 31.93 24.08
C SER A 433 3.21 32.36 24.53
N GLU A 434 4.16 31.43 24.62
CA GLU A 434 5.54 31.66 25.05
C GLU A 434 6.47 32.08 23.91
#